data_AF-A0A1T4TKR7-F1
#
_entry.id   AF-A0A1T4TKR7-F1
#
_cell.length_a   1.000
_cell.length_b   1.000
_cell.length_c   1.000
_cell.angle_alpha   90.00
_cell.angle_beta   90.00
_cell.angle_gamma   90.00
#
_symmetry.space_group_name_H-M   'P 1'
#
loop_
_entity.id
_entity.type
_entity.pdbx_description
1 polymer ?
#
loop_
_entity_poly.entity_id
_entity_poly.type
_entity_poly.pdbx_seq_one_letter_code
_entity_poly.pdbx_strand_id
1 'polypeptide(L)'
;MLIAWLSRSVWRTSVRAASTAAILWCGIVLEARAQAPSQVNIPLQLMAVSGSYYRLAIDVGINGGTPQLYMFDTGSAPFAAAFNPNTWGGFSGQTRVPDSPYPHGNNVFYCYGGGVACSTGNIIGNRLQIQSLSFAGGVTLTANPGYAVEAISQLNFGSTSYSFPSYFNDPTARPPFSDLFGPFYGVFGAGNFTQGTLGGVLGQTIVSGLTQGYMVAANGQANPASSVNPPQQTDGINVSVGGHTQAVTTCSPCVTVGLTPQILGQFAPVGTPGTTGRTGVISVPSSSDSFNNPYVPYGTAPGNNGSTQYGATFTIGLAAPGTSTPAVSSTGGTLLDTGTPSNYLSKTLNVPAVATNGQVIAGVTLTATAVTGNGSNTPIPGMTTSTSVMTNGGRPNTYDASFASNSQSILGIGFFLQNSVLYDLSDNVIAYTPYFVTDANLVTTAGGPLIVESTNVPLGLAGVISGPGGVQIGNGGDVQLSATNTYTGATQIASGGRLLVSGPGSIAASSGVTNDGTFDISRAWAPISIAALTGAGTTYLGANTLVLTNASGTFSGSIADGGSYPVGGGSLTIAGGTQGLSGANSYSGATTVQAGAQLNLLGTGNIVSSSGLANNGTFDI
;
A
#
# COMPACT_ATOMS: atom_id res chain seq x y z
N MET A 1 -48.64 -41.49 29.63
CA MET A 1 -49.01 -42.85 30.09
C MET A 1 -47.70 -43.58 30.38
N LEU A 2 -47.43 -43.84 31.67
CA LEU A 2 -46.25 -44.50 32.32
C LEU A 2 -44.84 -43.94 32.00
N ILE A 3 -44.12 -43.30 32.94
CA ILE A 3 -43.27 -43.89 34.04
C ILE A 3 -42.11 -44.73 33.45
N ALA A 4 -40.82 -44.64 33.79
CA ALA A 4 -39.95 -43.79 34.59
C ALA A 4 -38.52 -44.41 34.53
N TRP A 5 -37.48 -43.63 34.87
CA TRP A 5 -36.18 -44.08 35.48
C TRP A 5 -35.24 -44.97 34.62
N LEU A 6 -33.90 -44.91 34.67
CA LEU A 6 -32.85 -44.04 35.26
C LEU A 6 -31.49 -44.57 34.70
N SER A 7 -30.44 -43.75 34.87
CA SER A 7 -29.03 -44.11 35.10
C SER A 7 -28.10 -44.59 33.96
N ARG A 8 -27.30 -43.63 33.49
CA ARG A 8 -25.84 -43.49 33.74
C ARG A 8 -24.91 -44.69 33.46
N SER A 9 -24.19 -44.54 32.34
CA SER A 9 -22.72 -44.34 32.25
C SER A 9 -21.73 -45.51 32.41
N VAL A 10 -20.68 -45.45 31.53
CA VAL A 10 -19.28 -45.89 31.70
C VAL A 10 -18.97 -47.33 31.24
N TRP A 11 -17.92 -47.70 30.50
CA TRP A 11 -16.85 -47.10 29.67
C TRP A 11 -16.15 -48.32 28.95
N ARG A 12 -15.33 -48.04 27.93
CA ARG A 12 -14.13 -48.81 27.46
C ARG A 12 -14.23 -49.89 26.37
N THR A 13 -13.72 -49.49 25.19
CA THR A 13 -12.68 -50.11 24.33
C THR A 13 -12.90 -51.50 23.74
N SER A 14 -12.84 -51.61 22.41
CA SER A 14 -11.89 -52.47 21.67
C SER A 14 -12.05 -52.32 20.15
N VAL A 15 -10.91 -52.38 19.46
CA VAL A 15 -10.67 -52.20 18.02
C VAL A 15 -10.92 -53.50 17.24
N ARG A 16 -11.53 -53.45 16.04
CA ARG A 16 -11.02 -54.00 14.75
C ARG A 16 -12.08 -54.03 13.62
N ALA A 17 -11.69 -53.38 12.52
CA ALA A 17 -12.01 -53.55 11.10
C ALA A 17 -12.99 -54.64 10.64
N ALA A 18 -13.96 -54.29 9.78
CA ALA A 18 -13.88 -54.51 8.32
C ALA A 18 -15.19 -54.12 7.59
N SER A 19 -15.05 -53.16 6.67
CA SER A 19 -15.56 -53.15 5.29
C SER A 19 -17.07 -53.04 4.95
N THR A 20 -17.35 -51.91 4.28
CA THR A 20 -18.15 -51.71 3.04
C THR A 20 -19.67 -51.88 3.04
N ALA A 21 -20.38 -50.77 2.87
CA ALA A 21 -21.18 -50.50 1.67
C ALA A 21 -21.46 -49.00 1.52
N ALA A 22 -21.07 -48.46 0.36
CA ALA A 22 -21.22 -47.08 -0.04
C ALA A 22 -22.67 -46.77 -0.48
N ILE A 23 -23.18 -45.61 -0.09
CA ILE A 23 -24.24 -44.92 -0.85
C ILE A 23 -23.75 -43.48 -1.09
N LEU A 24 -23.37 -43.26 -2.34
CA LEU A 24 -22.98 -41.99 -2.93
C LEU A 24 -24.26 -41.13 -3.07
N TRP A 25 -24.39 -40.06 -2.29
CA TRP A 25 -25.39 -39.03 -2.56
C TRP A 25 -24.67 -37.75 -3.00
N CYS A 26 -24.63 -37.56 -4.32
CA CYS A 26 -24.12 -36.37 -4.97
C CYS A 26 -25.15 -35.24 -4.80
N GLY A 27 -25.12 -34.58 -3.65
CA GLY A 27 -25.77 -33.29 -3.46
C GLY A 27 -24.81 -32.19 -3.88
N ILE A 28 -24.89 -31.75 -5.13
CA ILE A 28 -24.28 -30.48 -5.53
C ILE A 28 -25.07 -29.40 -4.80
N VAL A 29 -24.58 -28.98 -3.63
CA VAL A 29 -24.97 -27.70 -3.06
C VAL A 29 -24.36 -26.67 -4.00
N LEU A 30 -25.16 -26.15 -4.92
CA LEU A 30 -24.93 -24.85 -5.52
C LEU A 30 -25.03 -23.84 -4.38
N GLU A 31 -23.96 -23.71 -3.60
CA GLU A 31 -23.77 -22.51 -2.81
C GLU A 31 -23.77 -21.38 -3.83
N ALA A 32 -24.81 -20.55 -3.79
CA ALA A 32 -24.73 -19.20 -4.30
C ALA A 32 -23.55 -18.57 -3.55
N ARG A 33 -22.35 -18.70 -4.13
CA ARG A 33 -21.16 -18.01 -3.64
C ARG A 33 -21.53 -16.54 -3.71
N ALA A 34 -21.83 -15.95 -2.56
CA ALA A 34 -21.83 -14.51 -2.44
C ALA A 34 -20.54 -14.04 -3.12
N GLN A 35 -20.68 -13.18 -4.12
CA GLN A 35 -19.54 -12.65 -4.85
C GLN A 35 -18.59 -12.10 -3.80
N ALA A 36 -17.38 -12.66 -3.73
CA ALA A 36 -16.38 -12.22 -2.76
C ALA A 36 -16.24 -10.70 -2.89
N PRO A 37 -16.18 -9.96 -1.77
CA PRO A 37 -16.13 -8.52 -1.83
C PRO A 37 -14.91 -8.10 -2.66
N SER A 38 -15.17 -7.38 -3.75
CA SER A 38 -14.13 -6.92 -4.66
C SER A 38 -13.63 -5.56 -4.21
N GLN A 39 -12.33 -5.41 -4.25
CA GLN A 39 -11.68 -4.11 -4.10
C GLN A 39 -12.15 -3.17 -5.21
N VAL A 40 -12.02 -1.87 -4.99
CA VAL A 40 -12.40 -0.86 -5.98
C VAL A 40 -11.18 0.00 -6.30
N ASN A 41 -10.77 -0.07 -7.56
CA ASN A 41 -9.67 0.70 -8.11
C ASN A 41 -10.22 1.94 -8.82
N ILE A 42 -9.77 3.12 -8.41
CA ILE A 42 -10.20 4.41 -8.96
C ILE A 42 -9.00 5.04 -9.67
N PRO A 43 -9.08 5.25 -11.00
CA PRO A 43 -8.01 5.89 -11.74
C PRO A 43 -7.70 7.29 -11.22
N LEU A 44 -6.41 7.58 -11.05
CA LEU A 44 -5.89 8.92 -10.81
C LEU A 44 -5.13 9.38 -12.06
N GLN A 45 -4.78 10.65 -12.12
CA GLN A 45 -3.96 11.21 -13.20
C GLN A 45 -2.80 12.01 -12.61
N LEU A 46 -1.61 11.87 -13.17
CA LEU A 46 -0.50 12.77 -12.89
C LEU A 46 -0.65 14.00 -13.78
N MET A 47 -1.01 15.14 -13.20
CA MET A 47 -1.43 16.31 -13.96
C MET A 47 -0.49 17.50 -13.76
N ALA A 48 -0.12 18.16 -14.86
CA ALA A 48 0.64 19.40 -14.83
C ALA A 48 -0.23 20.60 -14.42
N VAL A 49 0.23 21.38 -13.45
CA VAL A 49 -0.39 22.60 -12.91
C VAL A 49 0.55 23.77 -13.12
N SER A 50 0.10 24.80 -13.85
CA SER A 50 0.71 26.13 -14.10
C SER A 50 2.22 26.27 -13.81
N GLY A 51 3.04 26.46 -14.85
CA GLY A 51 4.49 26.60 -14.69
C GLY A 51 5.19 25.30 -14.30
N SER A 52 4.62 24.17 -14.75
CA SER A 52 5.22 22.82 -14.70
C SER A 52 5.23 22.14 -13.32
N TYR A 53 4.35 22.47 -12.39
CA TYR A 53 4.18 21.61 -11.20
C TYR A 53 3.35 20.38 -11.52
N TYR A 54 3.49 19.29 -10.76
CA TYR A 54 2.62 18.13 -10.91
C TYR A 54 1.88 17.81 -9.63
N ARG A 55 0.64 17.35 -9.77
CA ARG A 55 -0.22 16.90 -8.67
C ARG A 55 -0.98 15.65 -9.12
N LEU A 56 -1.45 14.86 -8.15
CA LEU A 56 -2.42 13.82 -8.48
C LEU A 56 -3.80 14.46 -8.62
N ALA A 57 -4.52 14.03 -9.63
CA ALA A 57 -5.84 14.49 -9.98
C ALA A 57 -6.82 13.31 -10.00
N ILE A 58 -8.09 13.61 -9.73
CA ILE A 58 -9.17 12.64 -9.74
C ILE A 58 -10.41 13.25 -10.40
N ASP A 59 -11.02 12.51 -11.33
CA ASP A 59 -12.29 12.90 -11.95
C ASP A 59 -13.46 12.39 -11.11
N VAL A 60 -14.31 13.31 -10.64
CA VAL A 60 -15.40 13.02 -9.72
C VAL A 60 -16.70 13.65 -10.20
N GLY A 61 -17.70 12.82 -10.42
CA GLY A 61 -19.10 13.22 -10.61
C GLY A 61 -19.83 13.15 -9.27
N ILE A 62 -20.54 14.22 -8.92
CA ILE A 62 -21.25 14.34 -7.65
C ILE A 62 -22.72 14.04 -7.86
N ASN A 63 -23.25 13.07 -7.10
CA ASN A 63 -24.66 12.66 -7.11
C ASN A 63 -25.18 12.29 -8.52
N GLY A 64 -24.35 11.60 -9.31
CA GLY A 64 -24.63 11.21 -10.69
C GLY A 64 -24.48 12.31 -11.74
N GLY A 65 -23.95 13.48 -11.36
CA GLY A 65 -23.65 14.57 -12.28
C GLY A 65 -22.34 14.36 -13.06
N THR A 66 -22.11 15.20 -14.07
CA THR A 66 -20.95 15.11 -14.97
C THR A 66 -19.62 15.23 -14.20
N PRO A 67 -18.69 14.27 -14.35
CA PRO A 67 -17.40 14.32 -13.67
C PRO A 67 -16.62 15.61 -13.92
N GLN A 68 -16.06 16.16 -12.85
CA GLN A 68 -15.15 17.30 -12.87
C GLN A 68 -13.81 16.92 -12.27
N LEU A 69 -12.76 17.64 -12.66
CA LEU A 69 -11.40 17.36 -12.21
C LEU A 69 -11.13 18.01 -10.86
N TYR A 70 -10.73 17.22 -9.87
CA TYR A 70 -10.35 17.67 -8.53
C TYR A 70 -8.91 17.31 -8.23
N MET A 71 -8.26 18.13 -7.39
CA MET A 71 -6.94 17.78 -6.85
C MET A 71 -7.11 16.63 -5.87
N PHE A 72 -6.42 15.51 -6.08
CA PHE A 72 -6.38 14.41 -5.12
C PHE A 72 -5.33 14.73 -4.05
N ASP A 73 -5.77 14.92 -2.82
CA ASP A 73 -4.93 15.45 -1.74
C ASP A 73 -5.06 14.58 -0.48
N THR A 74 -4.00 13.80 -0.20
CA THR A 74 -3.90 12.96 1.00
C THR A 74 -3.60 13.73 2.28
N GLY A 75 -3.20 15.00 2.19
CA GLY A 75 -2.99 15.88 3.35
C GLY A 75 -4.25 16.63 3.79
N SER A 76 -5.22 16.81 2.90
CA SER A 76 -6.46 17.55 3.18
C SER A 76 -7.61 16.66 3.65
N ALA A 77 -8.33 17.14 4.67
CA ALA A 77 -9.44 16.42 5.30
C ALA A 77 -10.80 16.54 4.58
N PRO A 78 -11.33 17.74 4.28
CA PRO A 78 -12.64 17.84 3.62
C PRO A 78 -12.54 17.61 2.12
N PHE A 79 -13.61 17.06 1.54
CA PHE A 79 -13.89 17.27 0.12
C PHE A 79 -14.40 18.69 -0.06
N ALA A 80 -13.58 19.57 -0.62
CA ALA A 80 -13.96 20.93 -0.92
C ALA A 80 -14.17 21.07 -2.43
N ALA A 81 -15.38 21.46 -2.85
CA ALA A 81 -15.76 21.49 -4.26
C ALA A 81 -16.53 22.77 -4.60
N ALA A 82 -16.15 23.44 -5.69
CA ALA A 82 -16.94 24.54 -6.24
C ALA A 82 -18.36 24.04 -6.58
N PHE A 83 -19.37 24.66 -5.97
CA PHE A 83 -20.74 24.23 -6.20
C PHE A 83 -21.24 24.67 -7.58
N ASN A 84 -21.65 23.72 -8.43
CA ASN A 84 -22.37 24.01 -9.68
C ASN A 84 -23.63 23.15 -9.78
N PRO A 85 -24.83 23.72 -9.77
CA PRO A 85 -26.08 22.97 -9.94
C PRO A 85 -26.21 22.27 -11.30
N ASN A 86 -25.43 22.67 -12.31
CA ASN A 86 -25.44 22.06 -13.64
C ASN A 86 -24.57 20.80 -13.73
N THR A 87 -23.57 20.65 -12.85
CA THR A 87 -22.68 19.47 -12.82
C THR A 87 -22.87 18.61 -11.58
N TRP A 88 -23.59 19.10 -10.56
CA TRP A 88 -24.01 18.33 -9.40
C TRP A 88 -25.43 17.79 -9.61
N GLY A 89 -25.57 16.46 -9.70
CA GLY A 89 -26.86 15.82 -9.94
C GLY A 89 -27.86 16.09 -8.80
N GLY A 90 -29.14 16.26 -9.15
CA GLY A 90 -30.20 16.52 -8.17
C GLY A 90 -30.28 17.96 -7.64
N PHE A 91 -29.41 18.88 -8.09
CA PHE A 91 -29.41 20.29 -7.68
C PHE A 91 -29.82 21.26 -8.80
N SER A 92 -30.40 20.76 -9.90
CA SER A 92 -30.82 21.58 -11.04
C SER A 92 -31.77 22.71 -10.62
N GLY A 93 -31.57 23.90 -11.17
CA GLY A 93 -32.40 25.09 -10.91
C GLY A 93 -32.06 25.86 -9.63
N GLN A 94 -31.10 25.39 -8.83
CA GLN A 94 -30.59 26.18 -7.70
C GLN A 94 -29.79 27.38 -8.21
N THR A 95 -29.98 28.55 -7.59
CA THR A 95 -29.25 29.79 -7.92
C THR A 95 -28.28 30.22 -6.82
N ARG A 96 -28.13 29.39 -5.79
CA ARG A 96 -27.16 29.52 -4.69
C ARG A 96 -26.86 28.13 -4.13
N VAL A 97 -25.82 28.04 -3.29
CA VAL A 97 -25.58 26.82 -2.51
C VAL A 97 -26.76 26.61 -1.54
N PRO A 98 -27.39 25.42 -1.52
CA PRO A 98 -28.45 25.09 -0.57
C PRO A 98 -27.97 25.23 0.87
N ASP A 99 -28.90 25.55 1.77
CA ASP A 99 -28.62 25.52 3.20
C ASP A 99 -28.29 24.07 3.63
N SER A 100 -27.27 23.95 4.48
CA SER A 100 -26.85 22.69 5.06
C SER A 100 -27.96 22.09 5.91
N PRO A 101 -28.22 20.79 5.79
CA PRO A 101 -29.12 20.09 6.69
C PRO A 101 -28.51 19.89 8.09
N TYR A 102 -27.22 20.23 8.29
CA TYR A 102 -26.51 20.01 9.54
C TYR A 102 -26.44 21.28 10.41
N PRO A 103 -26.61 21.16 11.73
CA PRO A 103 -26.30 22.24 12.66
C PRO A 103 -24.86 22.74 12.43
N HIS A 104 -24.68 24.06 12.32
CA HIS A 104 -23.40 24.72 12.03
C HIS A 104 -22.75 24.37 10.67
N GLY A 105 -23.47 23.71 9.76
CA GLY A 105 -22.97 23.41 8.41
C GLY A 105 -23.15 24.55 7.39
N ASN A 106 -23.71 25.68 7.80
CA ASN A 106 -23.86 26.88 6.96
C ASN A 106 -22.69 27.84 7.17
N ASN A 107 -22.22 28.46 6.09
CA ASN A 107 -21.05 29.36 6.10
C ASN A 107 -19.80 28.70 6.68
N VAL A 108 -19.50 27.47 6.26
CA VAL A 108 -18.32 26.73 6.72
C VAL A 108 -17.05 27.45 6.25
N PHE A 109 -16.08 27.54 7.15
CA PHE A 109 -14.74 28.10 6.92
C PHE A 109 -13.70 26.99 6.96
N TYR A 110 -12.84 26.91 5.95
CA TYR A 110 -11.71 25.98 5.91
C TYR A 110 -10.38 26.75 5.99
N CYS A 111 -9.49 26.33 6.90
CA CYS A 111 -8.16 26.90 7.10
C CYS A 111 -7.13 25.77 7.13
N TYR A 112 -6.04 25.92 6.36
CA TYR A 112 -4.92 24.95 6.35
C TYR A 112 -3.93 25.28 7.48
N GLY A 113 -3.58 24.27 8.29
CA GLY A 113 -2.54 24.37 9.33
C GLY A 113 -3.04 24.82 10.72
N GLY A 114 -2.55 24.16 11.76
CA GLY A 114 -2.77 24.59 13.14
C GLY A 114 -2.09 25.93 13.44
N GLY A 115 -2.81 26.87 14.05
CA GLY A 115 -2.22 28.12 14.56
C GLY A 115 -2.21 29.33 13.62
N VAL A 116 -2.70 29.20 12.37
CA VAL A 116 -2.94 30.38 11.52
C VAL A 116 -4.30 30.97 11.88
N ALA A 117 -4.35 32.22 12.35
CA ALA A 117 -5.61 32.96 12.35
C ALA A 117 -6.16 32.92 10.90
N CYS A 118 -7.44 32.59 10.72
CA CYS A 118 -8.11 32.53 9.42
C CYS A 118 -8.21 33.93 8.76
N SER A 119 -7.08 34.58 8.49
CA SER A 119 -6.98 35.98 8.09
C SER A 119 -6.37 36.17 6.71
N THR A 120 -6.04 35.09 5.97
CA THR A 120 -5.50 35.19 4.60
C THR A 120 -6.22 34.30 3.60
N GLY A 121 -7.35 33.67 3.95
CA GLY A 121 -8.26 33.14 2.94
C GLY A 121 -9.48 32.40 3.47
N ASN A 122 -10.66 32.98 3.30
CA ASN A 122 -11.94 32.42 3.73
C ASN A 122 -12.59 31.68 2.56
N ILE A 123 -12.58 30.34 2.58
CA ILE A 123 -13.55 29.54 1.82
C ILE A 123 -14.92 29.77 2.46
N ILE A 124 -15.92 30.20 1.70
CA ILE A 124 -17.30 30.39 2.14
C ILE A 124 -18.19 29.43 1.34
N GLY A 125 -18.91 28.57 2.05
CA GLY A 125 -19.80 27.60 1.47
C GLY A 125 -20.67 26.93 2.52
N ASN A 126 -21.42 25.92 2.11
CA ASN A 126 -22.23 25.10 3.01
C ASN A 126 -21.79 23.64 2.89
N ARG A 127 -21.89 22.90 4.00
CA ARG A 127 -21.67 21.46 4.00
C ARG A 127 -22.92 20.74 3.54
N LEU A 128 -22.80 20.00 2.44
CA LEU A 128 -23.88 19.21 1.88
C LEU A 128 -23.63 17.72 2.08
N GLN A 129 -24.71 16.95 2.09
CA GLN A 129 -24.67 15.50 2.02
C GLN A 129 -25.06 15.05 0.62
N ILE A 130 -24.21 14.24 0.00
CA ILE A 130 -24.44 13.67 -1.33
C ILE A 130 -24.48 12.14 -1.24
N GLN A 131 -25.28 11.51 -2.09
CA GLN A 131 -25.53 10.06 -1.97
C GLN A 131 -24.48 9.21 -2.68
N SER A 132 -23.93 9.71 -3.78
CA SER A 132 -23.00 8.96 -4.61
C SER A 132 -21.89 9.84 -5.20
N LEU A 133 -20.77 9.18 -5.46
CA LEU A 133 -19.64 9.71 -6.21
C LEU A 133 -19.33 8.77 -7.36
N SER A 134 -19.34 9.28 -8.58
CA SER A 134 -18.97 8.52 -9.78
C SER A 134 -17.58 8.94 -10.26
N PHE A 135 -16.76 7.99 -10.70
CA PHE A 135 -15.39 8.24 -11.12
C PHE A 135 -15.17 7.74 -12.55
N ALA A 136 -14.04 8.13 -13.13
CA ALA A 136 -13.57 7.56 -14.39
C ALA A 136 -13.49 6.02 -14.31
N GLY A 137 -13.70 5.34 -15.45
CA GLY A 137 -13.72 3.87 -15.50
C GLY A 137 -15.05 3.24 -15.04
N GLY A 138 -16.11 4.03 -14.83
CA GLY A 138 -17.45 3.53 -14.50
C GLY A 138 -17.64 3.13 -13.04
N VAL A 139 -16.69 3.49 -12.18
CA VAL A 139 -16.77 3.22 -10.73
C VAL A 139 -17.73 4.19 -10.08
N THR A 140 -18.60 3.70 -9.20
CA THR A 140 -19.47 4.53 -8.35
C THR A 140 -19.36 4.07 -6.91
N LEU A 141 -19.11 5.02 -6.01
CA LEU A 141 -19.12 4.79 -4.57
C LEU A 141 -20.36 5.41 -3.94
N THR A 142 -20.86 4.76 -2.89
CA THR A 142 -21.96 5.23 -2.04
C THR A 142 -21.55 5.10 -0.58
N ALA A 143 -22.14 5.91 0.28
CA ALA A 143 -21.94 5.84 1.73
C ALA A 143 -23.29 6.08 2.42
N ASN A 144 -23.46 5.55 3.63
CA ASN A 144 -24.65 5.80 4.47
C ASN A 144 -24.24 6.67 5.67
N PRO A 145 -24.84 7.85 5.89
CA PRO A 145 -25.99 8.44 5.17
C PRO A 145 -25.66 9.19 3.85
N GLY A 146 -24.38 9.24 3.47
CA GLY A 146 -23.89 9.91 2.27
C GLY A 146 -22.51 10.51 2.53
N TYR A 147 -21.83 10.98 1.47
CA TYR A 147 -20.56 11.70 1.61
C TYR A 147 -20.79 13.16 2.02
N ALA A 148 -19.99 13.64 2.95
CA ALA A 148 -19.93 15.07 3.29
C ALA A 148 -19.04 15.83 2.29
N VAL A 149 -19.57 16.92 1.72
CA VAL A 149 -18.84 17.80 0.80
C VAL A 149 -19.03 19.25 1.21
N GLU A 150 -17.93 20.01 1.24
CA GLU A 150 -17.93 21.46 1.38
C GLU A 150 -18.21 22.10 0.02
N ALA A 151 -19.45 22.55 -0.17
CA ALA A 151 -19.93 23.18 -1.39
C ALA A 151 -19.55 24.67 -1.38
N ILE A 152 -18.46 25.00 -2.06
CA ILE A 152 -17.84 26.33 -2.05
C ILE A 152 -18.62 27.28 -2.97
N SER A 153 -18.98 28.44 -2.43
CA SER A 153 -19.67 29.54 -3.13
C SER A 153 -18.82 30.80 -3.32
N GLN A 154 -17.80 30.95 -2.48
CA GLN A 154 -16.84 32.04 -2.54
C GLN A 154 -15.51 31.59 -1.94
N LEU A 155 -14.40 32.07 -2.50
CA LEU A 155 -13.07 31.92 -1.97
C LEU A 155 -12.48 33.31 -1.74
N ASN A 156 -12.00 33.57 -0.55
CA ASN A 156 -11.15 34.72 -0.29
C ASN A 156 -9.72 34.20 -0.18
N PHE A 157 -8.75 34.90 -0.80
CA PHE A 157 -7.34 34.56 -0.73
C PHE A 157 -6.51 35.85 -0.71
N GLY A 158 -5.74 36.04 0.35
CA GLY A 158 -5.13 37.33 0.68
C GLY A 158 -6.21 38.42 0.79
N SER A 159 -6.03 39.51 0.04
CA SER A 159 -6.99 40.61 -0.07
C SER A 159 -8.04 40.43 -1.17
N THR A 160 -8.01 39.31 -1.92
CA THR A 160 -8.88 39.11 -3.09
C THR A 160 -10.05 38.19 -2.73
N SER A 161 -11.26 38.61 -3.10
CA SER A 161 -12.50 37.84 -2.94
C SER A 161 -13.01 37.36 -4.30
N TYR A 162 -13.18 36.06 -4.46
CA TYR A 162 -13.71 35.41 -5.65
C TYR A 162 -15.09 34.84 -5.31
N SER A 163 -16.17 35.43 -5.83
CA SER A 163 -17.56 34.97 -5.64
C SER A 163 -18.09 34.34 -6.93
N PHE A 164 -18.86 33.24 -6.83
CA PHE A 164 -19.28 32.45 -8.01
C PHE A 164 -20.77 32.46 -8.39
N PRO A 165 -21.57 33.56 -8.25
CA PRO A 165 -23.00 33.49 -8.59
C PRO A 165 -23.25 33.25 -10.09
N SER A 166 -22.36 33.73 -10.96
CA SER A 166 -22.44 33.51 -12.41
C SER A 166 -22.18 32.07 -12.81
N TYR A 167 -21.37 31.34 -12.03
CA TYR A 167 -21.06 29.92 -12.23
C TYR A 167 -22.28 29.02 -12.07
N PHE A 168 -23.30 29.43 -11.30
CA PHE A 168 -24.52 28.65 -11.13
C PHE A 168 -25.40 28.57 -12.38
N ASN A 169 -25.27 29.56 -13.29
CA ASN A 169 -26.12 29.66 -14.47
C ASN A 169 -25.39 29.26 -15.77
N ASP A 170 -24.13 28.85 -15.68
CA ASP A 170 -23.31 28.46 -16.84
C ASP A 170 -22.69 27.07 -16.63
N PRO A 171 -23.08 26.05 -17.43
CA PRO A 171 -22.53 24.70 -17.34
C PRO A 171 -21.07 24.58 -17.81
N THR A 172 -20.55 25.61 -18.49
CA THR A 172 -19.19 25.65 -19.04
C THR A 172 -18.23 26.53 -18.25
N ALA A 173 -18.75 27.30 -17.29
CA ALA A 173 -17.94 28.17 -16.48
C ALA A 173 -16.90 27.37 -15.70
N ARG A 174 -15.73 27.97 -15.45
CA ARG A 174 -14.69 27.43 -14.57
C ARG A 174 -14.72 28.19 -13.24
N PRO A 175 -14.34 27.55 -12.12
CA PRO A 175 -14.20 28.27 -10.88
C PRO A 175 -13.09 29.31 -11.02
N PRO A 176 -13.31 30.57 -10.62
CA PRO A 176 -12.34 31.66 -10.81
C PRO A 176 -11.10 31.58 -9.93
N PHE A 177 -10.95 30.53 -9.13
CA PHE A 177 -9.72 30.22 -8.41
C PHE A 177 -8.87 29.14 -9.11
N SER A 178 -9.17 28.84 -10.38
CA SER A 178 -8.34 27.95 -11.18
C SER A 178 -6.88 28.40 -11.27
N ASP A 179 -6.61 29.69 -11.08
CA ASP A 179 -5.24 30.20 -11.06
C ASP A 179 -4.51 29.90 -9.74
N LEU A 180 -5.24 29.62 -8.65
CA LEU A 180 -4.68 29.31 -7.33
C LEU A 180 -4.40 27.82 -7.15
N PHE A 181 -5.36 26.97 -7.54
CA PHE A 181 -5.23 25.52 -7.40
C PHE A 181 -4.73 24.83 -8.68
N GLY A 182 -4.83 25.50 -9.84
CA GLY A 182 -4.71 24.86 -11.14
C GLY A 182 -6.09 24.63 -11.77
N PRO A 183 -6.18 23.81 -12.83
CA PRO A 183 -7.43 23.58 -13.56
C PRO A 183 -8.51 22.80 -12.76
N PHE A 184 -8.35 22.67 -11.45
CA PHE A 184 -9.21 21.90 -10.57
C PHE A 184 -10.45 22.67 -10.12
N TYR A 185 -11.52 21.90 -9.87
CA TYR A 185 -12.78 22.38 -9.34
C TYR A 185 -12.85 22.36 -7.81
N GLY A 186 -11.73 22.04 -7.16
CA GLY A 186 -11.59 21.94 -5.72
C GLY A 186 -10.57 20.87 -5.34
N VAL A 187 -10.68 20.39 -4.10
CA VAL A 187 -9.79 19.40 -3.48
C VAL A 187 -10.60 18.21 -3.04
N PHE A 188 -10.31 17.04 -3.61
CA PHE A 188 -10.78 15.76 -3.12
C PHE A 188 -9.93 15.37 -1.90
N GLY A 189 -10.39 15.78 -0.72
CA GLY A 189 -9.71 15.47 0.54
C GLY A 189 -9.76 13.97 0.84
N ALA A 190 -8.60 13.34 0.85
CA ALA A 190 -8.43 11.94 1.21
C ALA A 190 -7.78 11.77 2.60
N GLY A 191 -7.23 12.83 3.19
CA GLY A 191 -6.50 12.79 4.46
C GLY A 191 -7.36 12.59 5.71
N ASN A 192 -6.72 12.55 6.88
CA ASN A 192 -7.21 12.28 8.24
C ASN A 192 -7.38 10.81 8.68
N PHE A 193 -6.73 10.48 9.81
CA PHE A 193 -6.75 9.22 10.56
C PHE A 193 -7.42 9.44 11.92
N THR A 194 -8.32 8.55 12.34
CA THR A 194 -9.39 8.93 13.26
C THR A 194 -8.94 9.08 14.74
N GLN A 195 -9.44 10.12 15.42
CA GLN A 195 -9.93 10.04 16.82
C GLN A 195 -11.47 10.25 16.80
N GLY A 196 -12.20 9.31 16.18
CA GLY A 196 -13.68 9.28 16.25
C GLY A 196 -14.47 9.97 15.14
N THR A 197 -13.85 10.40 14.03
CA THR A 197 -14.56 10.83 12.80
C THR A 197 -14.04 10.03 11.61
N LEU A 198 -14.91 9.67 10.66
CA LEU A 198 -14.52 9.12 9.36
C LEU A 198 -13.43 10.02 8.74
N GLY A 199 -12.43 9.45 8.05
CA GLY A 199 -11.38 10.22 7.37
C GLY A 199 -11.94 11.15 6.28
N GLY A 200 -11.13 11.58 5.32
CA GLY A 200 -11.61 12.28 4.13
C GLY A 200 -12.66 11.47 3.36
N VAL A 201 -12.94 11.80 2.10
CA VAL A 201 -13.98 11.09 1.32
C VAL A 201 -13.81 9.57 1.39
N LEU A 202 -12.57 9.08 1.26
CA LEU A 202 -12.26 7.65 1.26
C LEU A 202 -12.44 6.99 2.63
N GLY A 203 -12.37 7.75 3.72
CA GLY A 203 -12.67 7.25 5.06
C GLY A 203 -14.16 7.03 5.31
N GLN A 204 -15.04 7.59 4.48
CA GLN A 204 -16.48 7.33 4.52
C GLN A 204 -16.89 6.13 3.65
N THR A 205 -15.99 5.65 2.79
CA THR A 205 -16.21 4.49 1.93
C THR A 205 -16.10 3.21 2.75
N ILE A 206 -17.16 2.40 2.76
CA ILE A 206 -17.18 1.10 3.42
C ILE A 206 -17.37 0.02 2.35
N VAL A 207 -16.38 -0.85 2.21
CA VAL A 207 -16.48 -2.07 1.39
C VAL A 207 -16.77 -3.24 2.31
N SER A 208 -17.98 -3.81 2.20
CA SER A 208 -18.44 -4.86 3.10
C SER A 208 -17.47 -6.04 3.14
N GLY A 209 -17.06 -6.45 4.34
CA GLY A 209 -16.17 -7.60 4.54
C GLY A 209 -14.68 -7.34 4.32
N LEU A 210 -14.27 -6.10 4.03
CA LEU A 210 -12.86 -5.72 3.87
C LEU A 210 -12.43 -4.69 4.93
N THR A 211 -11.12 -4.59 5.16
CA THR A 211 -10.54 -3.60 6.08
C THR A 211 -10.77 -2.18 5.52
N GLN A 212 -11.22 -1.27 6.38
CA GLN A 212 -11.46 0.11 6.01
C GLN A 212 -10.14 0.86 5.83
N GLY A 213 -10.01 1.53 4.70
CA GLY A 213 -8.82 2.26 4.32
C GLY A 213 -8.62 2.26 2.82
N TYR A 214 -7.48 2.79 2.40
CA TYR A 214 -7.14 2.93 0.99
C TYR A 214 -5.64 2.88 0.76
N MET A 215 -5.25 2.66 -0.48
CA MET A 215 -3.86 2.71 -0.91
C MET A 215 -3.73 3.59 -2.13
N VAL A 216 -2.66 4.37 -2.22
CA VAL A 216 -2.32 5.18 -3.39
C VAL A 216 -1.08 4.57 -4.04
N ALA A 217 -1.19 4.14 -5.29
CA ALA A 217 -0.11 3.58 -6.09
C ALA A 217 0.20 4.51 -7.27
N ALA A 218 1.23 5.35 -7.14
CA ALA A 218 1.68 6.26 -8.20
C ALA A 218 3.10 5.98 -8.68
N ASN A 219 3.83 5.09 -8.01
CA ASN A 219 5.19 4.68 -8.32
C ASN A 219 5.36 3.78 -9.53
N GLY A 220 4.36 3.79 -10.42
CA GLY A 220 4.41 3.17 -11.72
C GLY A 220 4.46 4.17 -12.88
N GLN A 221 4.52 5.46 -12.57
CA GLN A 221 4.43 6.55 -13.55
C GLN A 221 5.81 7.08 -13.92
N ALA A 222 6.00 7.49 -15.18
CA ALA A 222 7.22 8.18 -15.58
C ALA A 222 7.36 9.49 -14.81
N ASN A 223 8.53 9.69 -14.19
CA ASN A 223 8.85 10.95 -13.56
C ASN A 223 9.05 12.05 -14.64
N PRO A 224 8.22 13.12 -14.65
CA PRO A 224 8.29 14.16 -15.65
C PRO A 224 9.48 15.12 -15.48
N ALA A 225 10.16 15.08 -14.33
CA ALA A 225 11.26 15.98 -13.99
C ALA A 225 12.66 15.33 -14.09
N SER A 226 12.74 14.01 -14.23
CA SER A 226 14.02 13.29 -14.27
C SER A 226 13.86 11.83 -14.71
N SER A 227 14.81 11.35 -15.52
CA SER A 227 14.93 9.92 -15.87
C SER A 227 15.84 9.13 -14.93
N VAL A 228 16.53 9.80 -14.00
CA VAL A 228 17.53 9.15 -13.10
C VAL A 228 16.94 8.70 -11.77
N ASN A 229 15.69 9.08 -11.46
CA ASN A 229 14.96 8.56 -10.31
C ASN A 229 13.83 7.65 -10.79
N PRO A 230 13.61 6.48 -10.17
CA PRO A 230 12.48 5.63 -10.50
C PRO A 230 11.16 6.41 -10.28
N PRO A 231 10.08 6.09 -11.02
CA PRO A 231 9.87 4.95 -11.91
C PRO A 231 9.89 5.33 -13.39
N GLN A 232 10.15 4.36 -14.27
CA GLN A 232 9.91 4.51 -15.70
C GLN A 232 9.28 3.23 -16.31
N GLN A 233 7.96 3.16 -16.22
CA GLN A 233 7.07 2.72 -17.29
C GLN A 233 5.96 3.80 -17.41
N THR A 234 5.41 4.01 -18.61
CA THR A 234 4.30 4.96 -18.83
C THR A 234 3.04 4.14 -19.16
N ASP A 235 1.94 4.42 -18.46
CA ASP A 235 0.58 3.87 -18.63
C ASP A 235 0.44 2.36 -18.83
N GLY A 236 -0.10 1.70 -17.80
CA GLY A 236 -0.33 0.25 -17.79
C GLY A 236 0.98 -0.49 -17.59
N ILE A 237 1.34 -0.75 -16.33
CA ILE A 237 2.49 -1.60 -16.03
C ILE A 237 2.21 -2.97 -16.63
N ASN A 238 3.14 -3.44 -17.44
CA ASN A 238 2.97 -4.66 -18.19
C ASN A 238 4.01 -5.70 -17.78
N VAL A 239 3.61 -6.96 -17.88
CA VAL A 239 4.48 -8.13 -17.76
C VAL A 239 4.34 -8.98 -19.01
N SER A 240 5.27 -9.90 -19.25
CA SER A 240 5.13 -10.87 -20.33
C SER A 240 4.51 -12.15 -19.79
N VAL A 241 3.49 -12.66 -20.47
CA VAL A 241 2.81 -13.92 -20.15
C VAL A 241 2.69 -14.75 -21.43
N GLY A 242 3.35 -15.91 -21.46
CA GLY A 242 3.36 -16.76 -22.66
C GLY A 242 3.93 -16.07 -23.90
N GLY A 243 4.88 -15.14 -23.73
CA GLY A 243 5.47 -14.37 -24.83
C GLY A 243 4.65 -13.14 -25.26
N HIS A 244 3.54 -12.84 -24.58
CA HIS A 244 2.69 -11.69 -24.87
C HIS A 244 2.68 -10.68 -23.73
N THR A 245 2.69 -9.39 -24.06
CA THR A 245 2.56 -8.30 -23.09
C THR A 245 1.15 -8.26 -22.50
N GLN A 246 1.03 -8.29 -21.18
CA GLN A 246 -0.22 -8.20 -20.43
C GLN A 246 -0.12 -7.10 -19.35
N ALA A 247 -1.16 -6.27 -19.25
CA ALA A 247 -1.26 -5.27 -18.19
C ALA A 247 -1.54 -5.91 -16.84
N VAL A 248 -0.77 -5.52 -15.82
CA VAL A 248 -0.98 -5.90 -14.41
C VAL A 248 -1.80 -4.87 -13.65
N THR A 249 -2.22 -3.78 -14.30
CA THR A 249 -3.17 -2.81 -13.75
C THR A 249 -3.97 -2.18 -14.88
N THR A 250 -5.22 -1.81 -14.59
CA THR A 250 -6.07 -1.01 -15.47
C THR A 250 -5.91 0.50 -15.22
N CYS A 251 -5.21 0.90 -14.15
CA CYS A 251 -4.94 2.28 -13.76
C CYS A 251 -3.54 2.44 -13.14
N SER A 252 -2.81 3.46 -13.56
CA SER A 252 -1.60 3.96 -12.92
C SER A 252 -1.54 5.45 -13.28
N PRO A 253 -1.48 6.38 -12.33
CA PRO A 253 -1.63 6.17 -10.89
C PRO A 253 -3.04 5.70 -10.51
N CYS A 254 -3.19 5.08 -9.35
CA CYS A 254 -4.50 4.58 -8.88
C CYS A 254 -4.67 4.70 -7.38
N VAL A 255 -5.93 4.79 -6.93
CA VAL A 255 -6.30 4.58 -5.53
C VAL A 255 -7.19 3.35 -5.39
N THR A 256 -6.83 2.44 -4.49
CA THR A 256 -7.56 1.20 -4.21
C THR A 256 -8.24 1.31 -2.86
N VAL A 257 -9.56 1.11 -2.80
CA VAL A 257 -10.33 1.03 -1.55
C VAL A 257 -10.84 -0.39 -1.31
N GLY A 258 -11.02 -0.75 -0.03
CA GLY A 258 -11.30 -2.12 0.39
C GLY A 258 -10.01 -2.91 0.49
N LEU A 259 -9.37 -2.82 1.66
CA LEU A 259 -8.05 -3.41 1.87
C LEU A 259 -8.20 -4.90 2.20
N THR A 260 -7.66 -5.76 1.34
CA THR A 260 -7.61 -7.21 1.57
C THR A 260 -6.36 -7.59 2.37
N PRO A 261 -6.34 -8.76 3.03
CA PRO A 261 -5.13 -9.31 3.64
C PRO A 261 -3.93 -9.37 2.66
N GLN A 262 -4.19 -9.61 1.38
CA GLN A 262 -3.17 -9.65 0.33
C GLN A 262 -2.56 -8.27 0.10
N ILE A 263 -3.38 -7.21 0.01
CA ILE A 263 -2.85 -5.84 -0.05
C ILE A 263 -2.06 -5.49 1.19
N LEU A 264 -2.60 -5.78 2.39
CA LEU A 264 -1.92 -5.49 3.65
C LEU A 264 -0.56 -6.21 3.73
N GLY A 265 -0.48 -7.44 3.22
CA GLY A 265 0.75 -8.22 3.09
C GLY A 265 1.84 -7.61 2.21
N GLN A 266 1.49 -6.67 1.31
CA GLN A 266 2.48 -5.93 0.51
C GLN A 266 3.28 -4.94 1.37
N PHE A 267 2.70 -4.48 2.48
CA PHE A 267 3.27 -3.46 3.36
C PHE A 267 3.76 -4.04 4.69
N ALA A 268 2.95 -4.88 5.34
CA ALA A 268 3.19 -5.34 6.70
C ALA A 268 3.88 -6.71 6.76
N PRO A 269 5.06 -6.83 7.39
CA PRO A 269 5.75 -8.11 7.58
C PRO A 269 5.07 -9.03 8.60
N VAL A 270 4.15 -8.54 9.44
CA VAL A 270 3.55 -9.33 10.55
C VAL A 270 2.03 -9.20 10.63
N GLY A 271 1.32 -10.27 10.24
CA GLY A 271 -0.12 -10.53 10.43
C GLY A 271 -1.11 -9.54 9.79
N THR A 272 -2.39 -9.92 9.69
CA THR A 272 -3.48 -8.98 9.37
C THR A 272 -3.58 -7.92 10.48
N PRO A 273 -3.57 -6.60 10.17
CA PRO A 273 -3.69 -5.50 11.14
C PRO A 273 -4.76 -5.75 12.23
N GLY A 274 -4.54 -5.24 13.45
CA GLY A 274 -5.42 -5.54 14.58
C GLY A 274 -4.92 -5.13 15.98
N THR A 275 -3.71 -4.57 16.14
CA THR A 275 -3.24 -3.99 17.41
C THR A 275 -2.10 -3.00 17.19
N THR A 276 -2.08 -1.90 17.96
CA THR A 276 -1.02 -0.88 18.00
C THR A 276 0.39 -1.46 18.25
N GLY A 277 1.42 -0.89 17.61
CA GLY A 277 2.83 -1.23 17.85
C GLY A 277 3.45 -2.28 16.93
N ARG A 278 2.89 -2.51 15.73
CA ARG A 278 3.38 -3.53 14.80
C ARG A 278 4.62 -3.10 14.02
N THR A 279 5.49 -4.09 13.81
CA THR A 279 6.63 -4.03 12.91
C THR A 279 6.17 -3.81 11.47
N GLY A 280 6.83 -2.89 10.75
CA GLY A 280 6.58 -2.59 9.34
C GLY A 280 5.44 -1.60 9.03
N VAL A 281 4.82 -1.01 10.05
CA VAL A 281 3.82 0.06 9.88
C VAL A 281 4.10 1.23 10.82
N ILE A 282 3.73 2.43 10.39
CA ILE A 282 3.87 3.68 11.15
C ILE A 282 2.58 3.88 11.94
N SER A 283 2.68 3.87 13.28
CA SER A 283 1.56 4.26 14.13
C SER A 283 1.34 5.76 14.02
N VAL A 284 0.10 6.18 13.82
CA VAL A 284 -0.25 7.60 13.77
C VAL A 284 0.05 8.23 15.14
N PRO A 285 0.84 9.32 15.23
CA PRO A 285 1.15 9.94 16.50
C PRO A 285 -0.11 10.48 17.19
N SER A 286 -0.27 10.21 18.49
CA SER A 286 -1.26 10.88 19.34
C SER A 286 -0.79 12.30 19.68
N SER A 287 -0.68 13.20 18.71
CA SER A 287 -0.34 14.61 18.99
C SER A 287 -1.58 15.44 19.34
N SER A 288 -1.35 16.55 20.04
CA SER A 288 -2.36 17.58 20.35
C SER A 288 -2.67 18.50 19.16
N ASP A 289 -1.90 18.42 18.08
CA ASP A 289 -2.07 19.21 16.86
C ASP A 289 -3.12 18.54 15.97
N SER A 290 -4.35 18.49 16.48
CA SER A 290 -5.51 18.12 15.70
C SER A 290 -5.63 19.07 14.50
N PHE A 291 -5.98 18.56 13.32
CA PHE A 291 -6.63 19.38 12.33
C PHE A 291 -7.80 20.05 13.04
N ASN A 292 -7.73 21.37 13.18
CA ASN A 292 -8.85 22.14 13.64
C ASN A 292 -9.88 22.03 12.51
N ASN A 293 -10.76 21.03 12.59
CA ASN A 293 -11.99 21.00 11.82
C ASN A 293 -12.99 21.77 12.67
N PRO A 294 -13.20 23.08 12.45
CA PRO A 294 -14.07 23.88 13.29
C PRO A 294 -15.54 23.42 13.28
N TYR A 295 -15.90 22.42 12.45
CA TYR A 295 -17.29 21.98 12.29
C TYR A 295 -17.35 20.45 12.19
N VAL A 296 -17.48 19.78 13.33
CA VAL A 296 -17.86 18.36 13.42
C VAL A 296 -19.39 18.26 13.32
N PRO A 297 -19.96 17.43 12.43
CA PRO A 297 -21.36 17.04 12.54
C PRO A 297 -21.44 15.86 13.53
N TYR A 298 -22.33 15.98 14.51
CA TYR A 298 -22.66 15.05 15.60
C TYR A 298 -21.96 15.25 16.97
N GLY A 299 -22.76 15.78 17.92
CA GLY A 299 -22.59 15.60 19.36
C GLY A 299 -22.02 16.81 20.10
N THR A 300 -22.76 17.35 21.07
CA THR A 300 -22.33 18.38 22.04
C THR A 300 -21.32 17.85 23.07
N ALA A 301 -20.56 16.80 22.74
CA ALA A 301 -19.59 16.19 23.65
C ALA A 301 -18.21 16.85 23.47
N PRO A 302 -17.57 17.35 24.54
CA PRO A 302 -16.16 17.72 24.50
C PRO A 302 -15.33 16.46 24.21
N GLY A 303 -14.66 16.36 23.06
CA GLY A 303 -13.75 15.24 22.78
C GLY A 303 -13.56 14.81 21.31
N ASN A 304 -14.32 15.34 20.34
CA ASN A 304 -14.17 14.95 18.94
C ASN A 304 -13.12 15.82 18.22
N ASN A 305 -11.84 15.51 18.44
CA ASN A 305 -10.74 16.11 17.69
C ASN A 305 -10.57 15.37 16.34
N GLY A 306 -10.51 16.12 15.23
CA GLY A 306 -10.06 15.56 13.96
C GLY A 306 -8.65 14.97 14.07
N SER A 307 -8.26 14.12 13.11
CA SER A 307 -6.90 13.58 12.98
C SER A 307 -5.83 14.63 13.23
N THR A 308 -4.67 14.20 13.68
CA THR A 308 -3.49 15.06 13.68
C THR A 308 -3.09 15.41 12.25
N GLN A 309 -2.60 16.62 12.02
CA GLN A 309 -2.14 17.08 10.70
C GLN A 309 -0.97 16.25 10.14
N TYR A 310 -0.30 15.49 11.00
CA TYR A 310 0.97 14.81 10.70
C TYR A 310 0.90 13.36 11.15
N GLY A 311 0.41 12.50 10.26
CA GLY A 311 0.10 11.10 10.55
C GLY A 311 1.29 10.13 10.54
N ALA A 312 2.48 10.57 10.13
CA ALA A 312 3.66 9.71 10.04
C ALA A 312 4.90 10.35 10.68
N THR A 313 5.83 9.55 11.19
CA THR A 313 7.13 10.06 11.68
C THR A 313 8.26 9.52 10.82
N PHE A 314 9.10 10.41 10.32
CA PHE A 314 10.28 10.06 9.52
C PHE A 314 11.54 10.71 10.07
N THR A 315 12.64 10.00 9.92
CA THR A 315 13.98 10.58 9.85
C THR A 315 14.28 10.89 8.39
N ILE A 316 14.48 12.17 8.07
CA ILE A 316 14.89 12.64 6.75
C ILE A 316 16.40 12.86 6.75
N GLY A 317 17.08 12.32 5.74
CA GLY A 317 18.50 12.51 5.51
C GLY A 317 18.78 13.17 4.16
N LEU A 318 19.86 13.94 4.07
CA LEU A 318 20.36 14.53 2.83
C LEU A 318 21.83 14.12 2.64
N ALA A 319 22.13 13.34 1.60
CA ALA A 319 23.49 13.04 1.18
C ALA A 319 23.89 13.94 0.02
N ALA A 320 25.04 14.62 0.14
CA ALA A 320 25.56 15.44 -0.94
C ALA A 320 25.83 14.58 -2.19
N PRO A 321 25.83 15.17 -3.41
CA PRO A 321 26.11 14.44 -4.64
C PRO A 321 27.44 13.67 -4.54
N GLY A 322 27.43 12.39 -4.91
CA GLY A 322 28.62 11.53 -4.84
C GLY A 322 28.98 11.00 -3.44
N THR A 323 28.13 11.24 -2.43
CA THR A 323 28.31 10.69 -1.08
C THR A 323 27.23 9.66 -0.74
N SER A 324 27.54 8.70 0.13
CA SER A 324 26.61 7.64 0.54
C SER A 324 26.06 7.82 1.95
N THR A 325 26.65 8.69 2.77
CA THR A 325 26.24 8.92 4.16
C THR A 325 25.41 10.19 4.25
N PRO A 326 24.09 10.10 4.48
CA PRO A 326 23.24 11.28 4.60
C PRO A 326 23.52 12.01 5.92
N ALA A 327 23.61 13.34 5.85
CA ALA A 327 23.45 14.18 7.03
C ALA A 327 21.96 14.20 7.41
N VAL A 328 21.63 13.86 8.66
CA VAL A 328 20.24 13.77 9.13
C VAL A 328 19.68 15.18 9.31
N SER A 329 18.65 15.53 8.54
CA SER A 329 18.07 16.88 8.50
C SER A 329 17.00 17.09 9.55
N SER A 330 16.14 16.10 9.75
CA SER A 330 15.01 16.22 10.65
C SER A 330 14.48 14.85 11.05
N THR A 331 14.12 14.73 12.33
CA THR A 331 13.32 13.62 12.85
C THR A 331 12.09 14.25 13.47
N GLY A 332 10.92 13.92 12.96
CA GLY A 332 9.68 14.53 13.43
C GLY A 332 8.46 14.01 12.71
N GLY A 333 7.30 14.51 13.13
CA GLY A 333 6.08 14.28 12.36
C GLY A 333 6.24 14.85 10.94
N THR A 334 5.62 14.15 9.99
CA THR A 334 5.71 14.41 8.57
C THR A 334 4.33 14.20 7.97
N LEU A 335 3.91 15.16 7.15
CA LEU A 335 2.70 15.06 6.34
C LEU A 335 3.03 14.41 4.99
N LEU A 336 2.24 13.42 4.60
CA LEU A 336 2.28 12.84 3.26
C LEU A 336 1.18 13.48 2.41
N ASP A 337 1.55 14.23 1.38
CA ASP A 337 0.63 15.12 0.67
C ASP A 337 0.81 15.04 -0.86
N THR A 338 -0.14 14.39 -1.54
CA THR A 338 -0.18 14.29 -3.01
C THR A 338 -0.55 15.60 -3.72
N GLY A 339 -1.17 16.54 -3.01
CA GLY A 339 -1.49 17.89 -3.51
C GLY A 339 -0.28 18.83 -3.49
N THR A 340 0.76 18.49 -2.73
CA THR A 340 1.99 19.26 -2.61
C THR A 340 3.05 18.79 -3.63
N PRO A 341 3.51 19.65 -4.56
CA PRO A 341 4.41 19.24 -5.65
C PRO A 341 5.88 19.05 -5.22
N SER A 342 6.29 19.60 -4.08
CA SER A 342 7.69 19.62 -3.61
C SER A 342 7.77 19.21 -2.14
N ASN A 343 8.93 18.73 -1.69
CA ASN A 343 9.13 18.40 -0.28
C ASN A 343 9.45 19.68 0.52
N TYR A 344 8.83 19.83 1.69
CA TYR A 344 9.13 20.93 2.62
C TYR A 344 9.75 20.36 3.88
N LEU A 345 10.98 20.74 4.20
CA LEU A 345 11.76 20.15 5.28
C LEU A 345 11.80 21.10 6.49
N SER A 346 11.52 20.55 7.67
CA SER A 346 11.33 21.30 8.92
C SER A 346 12.59 21.97 9.49
N LYS A 347 13.78 21.49 9.12
CA LYS A 347 15.06 21.97 9.66
C LYS A 347 16.10 22.10 8.58
N THR A 348 16.64 23.30 8.43
CA THR A 348 17.79 23.57 7.56
C THR A 348 19.02 22.82 8.06
N LEU A 349 19.67 22.09 7.15
CA LEU A 349 21.02 21.60 7.38
C LEU A 349 22.04 22.56 6.77
N ASN A 350 23.01 22.99 7.56
CA ASN A 350 24.18 23.67 7.04
C ASN A 350 25.20 22.61 6.56
N VAL A 351 24.91 21.99 5.42
CA VAL A 351 25.72 20.92 4.82
C VAL A 351 25.93 21.23 3.33
N PRO A 352 26.94 20.63 2.67
CA PRO A 352 27.20 20.84 1.23
C PRO A 352 26.01 20.52 0.30
N ALA A 353 24.98 19.83 0.81
CA ALA A 353 23.74 19.53 0.09
C ALA A 353 22.76 20.74 -0.01
N VAL A 354 23.03 21.85 0.68
CA VAL A 354 22.12 23.01 0.76
C VAL A 354 22.81 24.26 0.26
N ALA A 355 22.19 24.96 -0.69
CA ALA A 355 22.69 26.22 -1.22
C ALA A 355 22.44 27.38 -0.22
N THR A 356 23.15 28.50 -0.40
CA THR A 356 23.09 29.67 0.50
C THR A 356 21.68 30.27 0.65
N ASN A 357 20.80 30.05 -0.33
CA ASN A 357 19.40 30.50 -0.30
C ASN A 357 18.44 29.51 0.41
N GLY A 358 18.96 28.41 0.97
CA GLY A 358 18.15 27.40 1.65
C GLY A 358 17.46 26.40 0.72
N GLN A 359 17.87 26.28 -0.55
CA GLN A 359 17.39 25.22 -1.43
C GLN A 359 18.35 24.02 -1.43
N VAL A 360 17.82 22.82 -1.63
CA VAL A 360 18.65 21.63 -1.84
C VAL A 360 19.28 21.66 -3.24
N ILE A 361 20.57 21.34 -3.36
CA ILE A 361 21.26 21.34 -4.66
C ILE A 361 20.96 20.08 -5.47
N ALA A 362 21.22 20.13 -6.78
CA ALA A 362 20.97 19.01 -7.70
C ALA A 362 21.89 17.84 -7.37
N GLY A 363 21.37 16.62 -7.53
CA GLY A 363 22.11 15.39 -7.30
C GLY A 363 22.18 14.98 -5.83
N VAL A 364 21.60 15.75 -4.92
CA VAL A 364 21.48 15.37 -3.50
C VAL A 364 20.57 14.17 -3.38
N THR A 365 20.95 13.18 -2.58
CA THR A 365 20.02 12.08 -2.24
C THR A 365 19.26 12.44 -0.98
N LEU A 366 17.94 12.60 -1.10
CA LEU A 366 17.01 12.64 0.01
C LEU A 366 16.65 11.21 0.42
N THR A 367 16.78 10.91 1.70
CA THR A 367 16.31 9.65 2.29
C THR A 367 15.17 9.93 3.26
N ALA A 368 14.17 9.07 3.28
CA ALA A 368 13.08 9.10 4.25
C ALA A 368 12.96 7.70 4.89
N THR A 369 13.28 7.62 6.18
CA THR A 369 13.22 6.38 6.96
C THR A 369 12.12 6.51 8.01
N ALA A 370 11.12 5.65 7.96
CA ALA A 370 10.09 5.58 9.00
C ALA A 370 10.68 5.19 10.36
N VAL A 371 10.23 5.85 11.43
CA VAL A 371 10.72 5.65 12.80
C VAL A 371 9.59 5.42 13.80
N THR A 372 9.92 4.77 14.91
CA THR A 372 8.98 4.27 15.93
C THR A 372 8.21 5.35 16.71
N GLY A 373 8.51 6.63 16.54
CA GLY A 373 7.79 7.73 17.18
C GLY A 373 8.51 9.06 17.09
N ASN A 374 7.81 10.14 17.43
CA ASN A 374 8.36 11.51 17.34
C ASN A 374 9.64 11.65 18.19
N GLY A 375 10.71 12.17 17.59
CA GLY A 375 12.03 12.28 18.22
C GLY A 375 12.84 10.99 18.33
N SER A 376 12.31 9.83 17.88
CA SER A 376 13.03 8.56 17.80
C SER A 376 13.83 8.47 16.49
N ASN A 377 15.10 8.07 16.57
CA ASN A 377 15.90 7.74 15.39
C ASN A 377 15.90 6.23 15.08
N THR A 378 15.09 5.44 15.78
CA THR A 378 15.03 3.98 15.60
C THR A 378 14.14 3.65 14.41
N PRO A 379 14.69 3.10 13.31
CA PRO A 379 13.90 2.69 12.15
C PRO A 379 12.89 1.63 12.55
N ILE A 380 11.71 1.68 11.92
CA ILE A 380 10.71 0.62 12.06
C ILE A 380 11.24 -0.62 11.33
N PRO A 381 11.44 -1.77 12.01
CA PRO A 381 11.96 -2.95 11.34
C PRO A 381 11.02 -3.42 10.21
N GLY A 382 11.58 -3.92 9.12
CA GLY A 382 10.83 -4.38 7.95
C GLY A 382 10.29 -3.28 7.03
N MET A 383 10.48 -1.99 7.34
CA MET A 383 10.25 -0.89 6.40
C MET A 383 11.54 -0.52 5.67
N THR A 384 11.45 -0.29 4.37
CA THR A 384 12.57 0.17 3.55
C THR A 384 12.69 1.69 3.59
N THR A 385 13.91 2.21 3.62
CA THR A 385 14.16 3.65 3.43
C THR A 385 13.80 4.06 2.01
N SER A 386 12.95 5.08 1.85
CA SER A 386 12.70 5.70 0.54
C SER A 386 13.87 6.60 0.17
N THR A 387 14.29 6.58 -1.10
CA THR A 387 15.45 7.35 -1.57
C THR A 387 15.16 8.07 -2.89
N SER A 388 15.40 9.37 -2.92
CA SER A 388 15.20 10.21 -4.10
C SER A 388 16.43 11.06 -4.38
N VAL A 389 16.89 11.13 -5.63
CA VAL A 389 17.89 12.12 -6.04
C VAL A 389 17.19 13.41 -6.44
N MET A 390 17.46 14.48 -5.72
CA MET A 390 16.85 15.78 -5.91
C MET A 390 17.39 16.45 -7.19
N THR A 391 16.52 17.14 -7.91
CA THR A 391 16.91 17.96 -9.06
C THR A 391 16.95 19.43 -8.67
N ASN A 392 17.81 20.23 -9.32
CA ASN A 392 17.91 21.67 -9.07
C ASN A 392 17.33 22.45 -10.23
N GLY A 393 16.47 23.42 -9.91
CA GLY A 393 16.37 24.66 -10.68
C GLY A 393 15.60 24.63 -11.99
N GLY A 394 15.00 23.51 -12.40
CA GLY A 394 14.08 23.46 -13.53
C GLY A 394 12.66 23.20 -13.04
N ARG A 395 11.71 24.08 -13.34
CA ARG A 395 10.29 23.68 -13.37
C ARG A 395 10.06 22.98 -14.71
N PRO A 396 9.57 21.74 -14.76
CA PRO A 396 8.93 20.97 -13.67
C PRO A 396 9.83 20.29 -12.65
N ASN A 397 9.43 20.26 -11.37
CA ASN A 397 10.11 19.44 -10.34
C ASN A 397 9.12 18.75 -9.37
N THR A 398 9.13 17.41 -9.35
CA THR A 398 8.43 16.55 -8.37
C THR A 398 9.38 16.03 -7.27
N TYR A 399 10.67 16.33 -7.39
CA TYR A 399 11.77 15.95 -6.51
C TYR A 399 12.60 17.17 -6.09
N ASP A 400 11.92 18.24 -5.69
CA ASP A 400 12.54 19.40 -5.03
C ASP A 400 12.40 19.29 -3.50
N ALA A 401 13.31 19.93 -2.78
CA ALA A 401 13.19 20.17 -1.36
C ALA A 401 13.61 21.60 -0.99
N SER A 402 12.82 22.22 -0.14
CA SER A 402 13.13 23.52 0.48
C SER A 402 12.94 23.45 2.00
N PHE A 403 13.52 24.39 2.73
CA PHE A 403 13.35 24.46 4.18
C PHE A 403 12.25 25.45 4.59
N ALA A 404 11.43 25.05 5.56
CA ALA A 404 10.43 25.90 6.21
C ALA A 404 10.79 26.07 7.69
N SER A 405 10.73 27.31 8.20
CA SER A 405 11.38 27.69 9.46
C SER A 405 10.64 27.33 10.76
N ASN A 406 9.44 26.71 10.70
CA ASN A 406 8.60 26.53 11.91
C ASN A 406 7.54 25.41 11.85
N SER A 407 7.65 24.40 10.99
CA SER A 407 6.66 23.30 10.94
C SER A 407 7.32 21.94 10.67
N GLN A 408 6.59 20.87 11.03
CA GLN A 408 6.89 19.48 10.68
C GLN A 408 7.04 19.30 9.15
N SER A 409 7.77 18.26 8.70
CA SER A 409 8.13 18.10 7.28
C SER A 409 6.92 17.70 6.43
N ILE A 410 6.95 17.98 5.12
CA ILE A 410 5.97 17.51 4.13
C ILE A 410 6.72 16.73 3.05
N LEU A 411 6.31 15.49 2.83
CA LEU A 411 6.73 14.70 1.68
C LEU A 411 5.62 14.74 0.63
N GLY A 412 5.95 15.36 -0.50
CA GLY A 412 5.00 15.66 -1.56
C GLY A 412 4.77 14.49 -2.53
N ILE A 413 4.22 14.81 -3.70
CA ILE A 413 3.97 13.83 -4.78
C ILE A 413 5.20 13.00 -5.17
N GLY A 414 6.41 13.53 -5.07
CA GLY A 414 7.65 12.78 -5.34
C GLY A 414 7.77 11.51 -4.51
N PHE A 415 7.31 11.53 -3.26
CA PHE A 415 7.31 10.33 -2.41
C PHE A 415 6.37 9.24 -2.94
N PHE A 416 5.19 9.62 -3.44
CA PHE A 416 4.21 8.70 -4.01
C PHE A 416 4.60 8.20 -5.41
N LEU A 417 5.38 8.99 -6.15
CA LEU A 417 6.02 8.52 -7.37
C LEU A 417 7.14 7.50 -7.09
N GLN A 418 7.58 7.32 -5.85
CA GLN A 418 8.56 6.27 -5.51
C GLN A 418 7.95 5.10 -4.75
N ASN A 419 6.85 5.35 -4.05
CA ASN A 419 6.25 4.37 -3.17
C ASN A 419 4.75 4.26 -3.41
N SER A 420 4.24 3.04 -3.37
CA SER A 420 2.85 2.83 -3.00
C SER A 420 2.67 3.13 -1.52
N VAL A 421 1.58 3.81 -1.14
CA VAL A 421 1.32 4.27 0.23
C VAL A 421 -0.02 3.75 0.71
N LEU A 422 -0.02 3.03 1.83
CA LEU A 422 -1.18 2.45 2.48
C LEU A 422 -1.65 3.33 3.65
N TYR A 423 -2.96 3.48 3.72
CA TYR A 423 -3.69 4.15 4.78
C TYR A 423 -4.73 3.18 5.37
N ASP A 424 -4.36 2.49 6.45
CA ASP A 424 -5.27 1.59 7.17
C ASP A 424 -5.97 2.36 8.29
N LEU A 425 -7.24 2.68 8.04
CA LEU A 425 -8.06 3.48 8.95
C LEU A 425 -8.63 2.65 10.10
N SER A 426 -8.70 1.33 9.94
CA SER A 426 -9.22 0.44 10.98
C SER A 426 -8.23 0.35 12.14
N ASP A 427 -6.93 0.33 11.82
CA ASP A 427 -5.84 0.23 12.79
C ASP A 427 -5.12 1.56 13.08
N ASN A 428 -5.51 2.64 12.41
CA ASN A 428 -4.85 3.95 12.48
C ASN A 428 -3.34 3.85 12.18
N VAL A 429 -2.98 3.18 11.09
CA VAL A 429 -1.59 3.02 10.66
C VAL A 429 -1.37 3.42 9.21
N ILE A 430 -0.16 3.88 8.94
CA ILE A 430 0.34 4.21 7.60
C ILE A 430 1.47 3.26 7.26
N ALA A 431 1.58 2.85 6.00
CA ALA A 431 2.74 2.11 5.53
C ALA A 431 3.09 2.49 4.09
N TYR A 432 4.28 2.14 3.64
CA TYR A 432 4.67 2.36 2.25
C TYR A 432 5.63 1.27 1.78
N THR A 433 5.72 1.11 0.46
CA THR A 433 6.59 0.14 -0.18
C THR A 433 7.07 0.68 -1.54
N PRO A 434 8.33 0.44 -1.95
CA PRO A 434 8.82 0.86 -3.26
C PRO A 434 8.22 0.04 -4.42
N TYR A 435 7.55 -1.07 -4.11
CA TYR A 435 6.84 -1.89 -5.08
C TYR A 435 5.61 -1.16 -5.59
N PHE A 436 5.36 -1.21 -6.90
CA PHE A 436 4.06 -0.84 -7.45
C PHE A 436 3.06 -1.93 -7.10
N VAL A 437 2.07 -1.61 -6.27
CA VAL A 437 1.11 -2.60 -5.79
C VAL A 437 -0.15 -2.63 -6.64
N THR A 438 -0.59 -3.83 -7.00
CA THR A 438 -1.83 -4.09 -7.75
C THR A 438 -2.51 -5.38 -7.26
N ASP A 439 -3.84 -5.40 -7.31
CA ASP A 439 -4.69 -6.54 -6.97
C ASP A 439 -5.15 -7.35 -8.20
N ALA A 440 -4.63 -7.01 -9.40
CA ALA A 440 -5.03 -7.69 -10.62
C ALA A 440 -4.63 -9.18 -10.63
N ASN A 441 -5.61 -10.04 -10.92
CA ASN A 441 -5.33 -11.45 -11.17
C ASN A 441 -4.60 -11.62 -12.51
N LEU A 442 -3.67 -12.57 -12.55
CA LEU A 442 -2.90 -12.93 -13.75
C LEU A 442 -3.09 -14.42 -14.07
N VAL A 443 -3.08 -14.76 -15.36
CA VAL A 443 -3.30 -16.14 -15.82
C VAL A 443 -2.17 -16.53 -16.75
N THR A 444 -1.24 -17.34 -16.25
CA THR A 444 -0.19 -17.96 -17.06
C THR A 444 -0.79 -18.95 -18.04
N THR A 445 -0.08 -19.22 -19.14
CA THR A 445 -0.58 -20.11 -20.20
C THR A 445 0.32 -21.31 -20.38
N ALA A 446 -0.15 -22.31 -21.13
CA ALA A 446 0.71 -23.43 -21.52
C ALA A 446 1.88 -22.97 -22.43
N GLY A 447 1.73 -21.82 -23.11
CA GLY A 447 2.72 -21.24 -24.01
C GLY A 447 3.87 -20.51 -23.30
N GLY A 448 3.81 -20.32 -21.99
CA GLY A 448 4.95 -19.81 -21.23
C GLY A 448 4.61 -19.16 -19.89
N PRO A 449 5.63 -18.90 -19.06
CA PRO A 449 5.45 -18.35 -17.72
C PRO A 449 5.02 -16.88 -17.74
N LEU A 450 4.65 -16.36 -16.56
CA LEU A 450 4.78 -14.95 -16.24
C LEU A 450 6.27 -14.60 -16.14
N ILE A 451 6.71 -13.55 -16.82
CA ILE A 451 8.10 -13.09 -16.83
C ILE A 451 8.16 -11.66 -16.30
N VAL A 452 9.04 -11.43 -15.32
CA VAL A 452 9.38 -10.12 -14.75
C VAL A 452 10.88 -9.91 -14.80
N GLU A 453 11.34 -8.78 -15.35
CA GLU A 453 12.75 -8.47 -15.58
C GLU A 453 13.08 -7.01 -15.19
N SER A 454 14.32 -6.57 -15.39
CA SER A 454 14.79 -5.20 -15.08
C SER A 454 14.06 -4.07 -15.79
N THR A 455 13.30 -4.36 -16.84
CA THR A 455 12.44 -3.37 -17.51
C THR A 455 11.18 -3.06 -16.71
N ASN A 456 10.81 -3.91 -15.75
CA ASN A 456 9.71 -3.68 -14.83
C ASN A 456 10.14 -2.80 -13.66
N VAL A 457 9.23 -1.93 -13.22
CA VAL A 457 9.30 -1.41 -11.84
C VAL A 457 9.16 -2.59 -10.86
N PRO A 458 9.70 -2.52 -9.62
CA PRO A 458 9.44 -3.55 -8.63
C PRO A 458 7.92 -3.80 -8.47
N LEU A 459 7.46 -5.05 -8.55
CA LEU A 459 6.04 -5.39 -8.62
C LEU A 459 5.51 -6.02 -7.33
N GLY A 460 4.50 -5.40 -6.73
CA GLY A 460 3.74 -5.95 -5.61
C GLY A 460 2.43 -6.56 -6.10
N LEU A 461 2.42 -7.87 -6.30
CA LEU A 461 1.27 -8.58 -6.87
C LEU A 461 0.42 -9.20 -5.74
N ALA A 462 -0.69 -8.54 -5.45
CA ALA A 462 -1.68 -8.96 -4.47
C ALA A 462 -2.85 -9.76 -5.08
N GLY A 463 -2.98 -9.76 -6.41
CA GLY A 463 -3.88 -10.64 -7.15
C GLY A 463 -3.32 -12.05 -7.32
N VAL A 464 -4.19 -13.01 -7.59
CA VAL A 464 -3.84 -14.43 -7.79
C VAL A 464 -3.18 -14.62 -9.16
N ILE A 465 -2.00 -15.24 -9.18
CA ILE A 465 -1.40 -15.80 -10.39
C ILE A 465 -1.87 -17.25 -10.51
N SER A 466 -2.48 -17.60 -11.64
CA SER A 466 -3.10 -18.91 -11.91
C SER A 466 -2.65 -19.46 -13.27
N GLY A 467 -3.02 -20.70 -13.60
CA GLY A 467 -2.79 -21.30 -14.92
C GLY A 467 -1.64 -22.33 -14.95
N PRO A 468 -1.45 -23.02 -16.09
CA PRO A 468 -0.50 -24.13 -16.18
C PRO A 468 0.97 -23.70 -16.31
N GLY A 469 1.23 -22.46 -16.71
CA GLY A 469 2.59 -21.90 -16.84
C GLY A 469 3.24 -21.56 -15.50
N GLY A 470 4.54 -21.25 -15.54
CA GLY A 470 5.33 -20.90 -14.35
C GLY A 470 5.43 -19.41 -14.06
N VAL A 471 6.33 -19.05 -13.14
CA VAL A 471 6.76 -17.67 -12.87
C VAL A 471 8.26 -17.60 -13.03
N GLN A 472 8.76 -16.61 -13.77
CA GLN A 472 10.17 -16.38 -14.02
C GLN A 472 10.53 -14.96 -13.61
N ILE A 473 11.44 -14.86 -12.65
CA ILE A 473 12.05 -13.59 -12.23
C ILE A 473 13.45 -13.53 -12.83
N GLY A 474 13.61 -12.71 -13.87
CA GLY A 474 14.87 -12.49 -14.56
C GLY A 474 15.82 -11.56 -13.81
N ASN A 475 16.98 -11.30 -14.40
CA ASN A 475 17.96 -10.37 -13.85
C ASN A 475 17.36 -8.97 -13.64
N GLY A 476 17.51 -8.42 -12.43
CA GLY A 476 16.96 -7.12 -12.05
C GLY A 476 15.43 -7.09 -11.86
N GLY A 477 14.74 -8.21 -12.07
CA GLY A 477 13.34 -8.35 -11.71
C GLY A 477 13.18 -8.46 -10.19
N ASP A 478 12.23 -7.71 -9.63
CA ASP A 478 11.91 -7.73 -8.20
C ASP A 478 10.40 -7.84 -8.01
N VAL A 479 9.94 -8.93 -7.42
CA VAL A 479 8.52 -9.25 -7.27
C VAL A 479 8.19 -9.65 -5.84
N GLN A 480 7.13 -9.06 -5.30
CA GLN A 480 6.52 -9.44 -4.04
C GLN A 480 5.12 -10.03 -4.27
N LEU A 481 4.97 -11.33 -3.96
CA LEU A 481 3.69 -12.03 -4.02
C LEU A 481 3.04 -12.05 -2.65
N SER A 482 1.76 -11.70 -2.56
CA SER A 482 0.98 -11.78 -1.32
C SER A 482 -0.34 -12.54 -1.45
N ALA A 483 -0.71 -12.95 -2.66
CA ALA A 483 -1.84 -13.84 -2.91
C ALA A 483 -1.49 -15.32 -2.69
N THR A 484 -2.52 -16.14 -2.47
CA THR A 484 -2.41 -17.59 -2.62
C THR A 484 -2.40 -17.92 -4.12
N ASN A 485 -1.22 -18.10 -4.69
CA ASN A 485 -1.06 -18.36 -6.12
C ASN A 485 -1.32 -19.83 -6.45
N THR A 486 -1.94 -20.07 -7.60
CA THR A 486 -2.40 -21.41 -8.04
C THR A 486 -1.82 -21.80 -9.40
N TYR A 487 -0.77 -21.12 -9.86
CA TYR A 487 -0.05 -21.55 -11.05
C TYR A 487 0.70 -22.86 -10.78
N THR A 488 0.75 -23.75 -11.76
CA THR A 488 1.32 -25.10 -11.56
C THR A 488 2.71 -25.27 -12.17
N GLY A 489 3.13 -24.37 -13.06
CA GLY A 489 4.47 -24.41 -13.63
C GLY A 489 5.55 -24.06 -12.59
N ALA A 490 6.81 -24.30 -12.97
CA ALA A 490 7.95 -24.05 -12.10
C ALA A 490 8.14 -22.55 -11.83
N THR A 491 8.66 -22.24 -10.65
CA THR A 491 9.14 -20.91 -10.29
C THR A 491 10.65 -20.87 -10.55
N GLN A 492 11.09 -19.93 -11.38
CA GLN A 492 12.50 -19.75 -11.73
C GLN A 492 12.95 -18.35 -11.31
N ILE A 493 14.00 -18.28 -10.49
CA ILE A 493 14.59 -17.02 -10.03
C ILE A 493 16.01 -17.00 -10.56
N ALA A 494 16.26 -16.20 -11.59
CA ALA A 494 17.58 -16.08 -12.19
C ALA A 494 18.52 -15.25 -11.30
N SER A 495 19.82 -15.33 -11.59
CA SER A 495 20.81 -14.49 -10.91
C SER A 495 20.48 -13.00 -11.08
N GLY A 496 20.49 -12.27 -9.96
CA GLY A 496 20.06 -10.87 -9.89
C GLY A 496 18.55 -10.66 -9.84
N GLY A 497 17.75 -11.73 -9.93
CA GLY A 497 16.30 -11.70 -9.71
C GLY A 497 15.94 -11.92 -8.24
N ARG A 498 14.81 -11.35 -7.83
CA ARG A 498 14.32 -11.41 -6.44
C ARG A 498 12.83 -11.73 -6.38
N LEU A 499 12.48 -12.79 -5.64
CA LEU A 499 11.11 -13.16 -5.32
C LEU A 499 10.88 -13.10 -3.81
N LEU A 500 9.91 -12.29 -3.39
CA LEU A 500 9.43 -12.22 -2.02
C LEU A 500 8.06 -12.89 -1.96
N VAL A 501 7.84 -13.78 -0.99
CA VAL A 501 6.51 -14.25 -0.61
C VAL A 501 6.19 -13.66 0.76
N SER A 502 5.07 -12.95 0.83
CA SER A 502 4.73 -12.08 1.95
C SER A 502 3.27 -12.20 2.33
N GLY A 503 2.90 -11.73 3.52
CA GLY A 503 1.50 -11.74 3.92
C GLY A 503 0.90 -13.15 3.97
N PRO A 504 -0.34 -13.34 3.50
CA PRO A 504 -0.94 -14.67 3.33
C PRO A 504 -0.48 -15.38 2.03
N GLY A 505 0.60 -14.90 1.40
CA GLY A 505 1.08 -15.37 0.12
C GLY A 505 1.49 -16.84 0.13
N SER A 506 1.26 -17.52 -1.00
CA SER A 506 1.69 -18.90 -1.20
C SER A 506 2.02 -19.17 -2.66
N ILE A 507 2.97 -20.08 -2.88
CA ILE A 507 3.34 -20.64 -4.20
C ILE A 507 3.34 -22.18 -4.18
N ALA A 508 2.63 -22.78 -3.22
CA ALA A 508 2.67 -24.23 -2.97
C ALA A 508 2.20 -25.10 -4.15
N ALA A 509 1.40 -24.53 -5.07
CA ALA A 509 0.96 -25.22 -6.28
C ALA A 509 2.05 -25.32 -7.36
N SER A 510 3.12 -24.52 -7.28
CA SER A 510 4.22 -24.56 -8.23
C SER A 510 4.93 -25.91 -8.18
N SER A 511 5.32 -26.44 -9.35
CA SER A 511 6.02 -27.72 -9.45
C SER A 511 7.43 -27.74 -8.85
N GLY A 512 7.97 -26.60 -8.43
CA GLY A 512 9.26 -26.47 -7.77
C GLY A 512 9.83 -25.06 -7.92
N VAL A 513 10.87 -24.76 -7.14
CA VAL A 513 11.61 -23.49 -7.19
C VAL A 513 13.06 -23.78 -7.61
N THR A 514 13.46 -23.25 -8.77
CA THR A 514 14.88 -23.13 -9.15
C THR A 514 15.34 -21.73 -8.77
N ASN A 515 16.14 -21.62 -7.70
CA ASN A 515 16.61 -20.37 -7.15
C ASN A 515 18.11 -20.17 -7.42
N ASP A 516 18.45 -19.33 -8.40
CA ASP A 516 19.80 -18.82 -8.67
C ASP A 516 19.95 -17.33 -8.28
N GLY A 517 18.88 -16.72 -7.78
CA GLY A 517 18.82 -15.35 -7.29
C GLY A 517 18.51 -15.29 -5.80
N THR A 518 17.48 -14.53 -5.43
CA THR A 518 17.00 -14.42 -4.05
C THR A 518 15.55 -14.87 -3.93
N PHE A 519 15.30 -15.86 -3.07
CA PHE A 519 13.98 -16.26 -2.63
C PHE A 519 13.79 -15.88 -1.16
N ASP A 520 12.82 -15.03 -0.85
CA ASP A 520 12.66 -14.44 0.48
C ASP A 520 11.25 -14.68 1.01
N ILE A 521 11.14 -15.48 2.07
CA ILE A 521 9.88 -15.75 2.77
C ILE A 521 9.81 -15.08 4.14
N SER A 522 10.76 -14.20 4.46
CA SER A 522 10.88 -13.58 5.79
C SER A 522 9.66 -12.75 6.20
N ARG A 523 8.83 -12.32 5.23
CA ARG A 523 7.61 -11.52 5.44
C ARG A 523 6.31 -12.31 5.31
N ALA A 524 6.37 -13.64 5.15
CA ALA A 524 5.18 -14.49 5.16
C ALA A 524 4.57 -14.55 6.57
N TRP A 525 3.24 -14.66 6.65
CA TRP A 525 2.51 -14.79 7.92
C TRP A 525 2.29 -16.24 8.36
N ALA A 526 2.71 -17.19 7.53
CA ALA A 526 2.62 -18.62 7.77
C ALA A 526 3.80 -19.34 7.07
N PRO A 527 4.09 -20.60 7.44
CA PRO A 527 5.06 -21.43 6.72
C PRO A 527 4.81 -21.45 5.22
N ILE A 528 5.88 -21.39 4.43
CA ILE A 528 5.81 -21.46 2.98
C ILE A 528 6.15 -22.87 2.54
N SER A 529 5.22 -23.50 1.82
CA SER A 529 5.42 -24.81 1.20
C SER A 529 5.77 -24.67 -0.28
N ILE A 530 6.73 -25.46 -0.74
CA ILE A 530 7.08 -25.63 -2.16
C ILE A 530 7.37 -27.11 -2.43
N ALA A 531 7.24 -27.55 -3.68
CA ALA A 531 7.53 -28.94 -4.02
C ALA A 531 9.01 -29.30 -3.82
N ALA A 532 9.91 -28.61 -4.53
CA ALA A 532 11.35 -28.84 -4.49
C ALA A 532 12.13 -27.52 -4.53
N LEU A 533 13.36 -27.53 -4.03
CA LEU A 533 14.30 -26.40 -4.09
C LEU A 533 15.63 -26.84 -4.71
N THR A 534 16.01 -26.18 -5.81
CA THR A 534 17.31 -26.37 -6.50
C THR A 534 17.93 -25.03 -6.86
N GLY A 535 19.18 -25.03 -7.34
CA GLY A 535 19.90 -23.82 -7.75
C GLY A 535 20.99 -23.39 -6.75
N ALA A 536 21.61 -22.24 -7.01
CA ALA A 536 22.78 -21.73 -6.28
C ALA A 536 22.56 -20.40 -5.54
N GLY A 537 21.32 -19.90 -5.51
CA GLY A 537 20.95 -18.61 -4.94
C GLY A 537 20.88 -18.59 -3.42
N THR A 538 20.24 -17.55 -2.87
CA THR A 538 20.00 -17.41 -1.42
C THR A 538 18.52 -17.54 -1.11
N THR A 539 18.20 -18.30 -0.08
CA THR A 539 16.84 -18.42 0.46
C THR A 539 16.79 -17.82 1.87
N TYR A 540 16.07 -16.71 2.04
CA TYR A 540 15.89 -16.04 3.32
C TYR A 540 14.60 -16.48 4.01
N LEU A 541 14.73 -16.96 5.24
CA LEU A 541 13.60 -17.47 6.02
C LEU A 541 13.01 -16.45 6.98
N GLY A 542 13.80 -15.47 7.44
CA GLY A 542 13.43 -14.71 8.64
C GLY A 542 13.14 -15.68 9.79
N ALA A 543 11.96 -15.57 10.41
CA ALA A 543 11.46 -16.49 11.43
C ALA A 543 10.51 -17.57 10.88
N ASN A 544 10.36 -17.67 9.55
CA ASN A 544 9.41 -18.59 8.93
C ASN A 544 10.00 -19.98 8.69
N THR A 545 9.10 -20.95 8.52
CA THR A 545 9.46 -22.31 8.10
C THR A 545 9.32 -22.44 6.58
N LEU A 546 10.37 -22.94 5.93
CA LEU A 546 10.29 -23.47 4.57
C LEU A 546 9.97 -24.97 4.62
N VAL A 547 8.94 -25.41 3.90
CA VAL A 547 8.52 -26.81 3.82
C VAL A 547 8.69 -27.32 2.39
N LEU A 548 9.52 -28.35 2.20
CA LEU A 548 9.71 -29.05 0.94
C LEU A 548 8.84 -30.30 0.91
N THR A 549 7.76 -30.28 0.13
CA THR A 549 6.72 -31.32 0.17
C THR A 549 7.03 -32.52 -0.71
N ASN A 550 7.85 -32.34 -1.75
CA ASN A 550 8.29 -33.40 -2.65
C ASN A 550 9.70 -33.06 -3.17
N ALA A 551 10.64 -32.96 -2.23
CA ALA A 551 12.00 -32.53 -2.52
C ALA A 551 12.64 -33.41 -3.59
N SER A 552 13.34 -32.78 -4.53
CA SER A 552 14.05 -33.47 -5.58
C SER A 552 15.27 -32.66 -6.01
N GLY A 553 16.44 -33.29 -5.99
CA GLY A 553 17.69 -32.67 -6.45
C GLY A 553 18.50 -32.02 -5.33
N THR A 554 19.45 -31.18 -5.73
CA THR A 554 20.42 -30.54 -4.84
C THR A 554 20.29 -29.02 -4.92
N PHE A 555 20.25 -28.37 -3.75
CA PHE A 555 20.41 -26.94 -3.61
C PHE A 555 21.85 -26.66 -3.19
N SER A 556 22.61 -25.98 -4.04
CA SER A 556 24.01 -25.59 -3.79
C SER A 556 24.13 -24.18 -3.22
N GLY A 557 23.03 -23.46 -3.12
CA GLY A 557 22.94 -22.14 -2.53
C GLY A 557 22.95 -22.16 -1.00
N SER A 558 22.58 -21.03 -0.41
CA SER A 558 22.48 -20.89 1.05
C SER A 558 21.04 -20.69 1.51
N ILE A 559 20.68 -21.35 2.61
CA ILE A 559 19.45 -21.08 3.36
C ILE A 559 19.85 -20.37 4.64
N ALA A 560 19.27 -19.21 4.89
CA ALA A 560 19.69 -18.32 5.96
C ALA A 560 18.51 -17.65 6.65
N ASP A 561 18.70 -17.28 7.92
CA ASP A 561 17.90 -16.20 8.51
C ASP A 561 18.22 -14.88 7.79
N GLY A 562 17.37 -13.86 7.97
CA GLY A 562 17.56 -12.56 7.32
C GLY A 562 16.46 -12.25 6.31
N GLY A 563 16.85 -11.62 5.20
CA GLY A 563 15.93 -11.14 4.18
C GLY A 563 15.36 -9.75 4.50
N SER A 564 14.23 -9.45 3.86
CA SER A 564 13.52 -8.17 4.01
C SER A 564 13.05 -7.92 5.44
N TYR A 565 12.82 -8.98 6.20
CA TYR A 565 12.50 -8.92 7.62
C TYR A 565 13.46 -9.79 8.44
N PRO A 566 14.61 -9.23 8.86
CA PRO A 566 15.74 -10.02 9.36
C PRO A 566 15.60 -10.37 10.84
N VAL A 567 14.60 -11.19 11.14
CA VAL A 567 14.44 -11.87 12.44
C VAL A 567 15.00 -13.29 12.35
N GLY A 568 15.54 -13.81 13.46
CA GLY A 568 16.05 -15.19 13.52
C GLY A 568 14.96 -16.22 13.82
N GLY A 569 15.31 -17.50 13.72
CA GLY A 569 14.43 -18.64 14.03
C GLY A 569 13.88 -19.35 12.80
N GLY A 570 14.39 -19.05 11.61
CA GLY A 570 13.97 -19.67 10.36
C GLY A 570 14.26 -21.16 10.36
N SER A 571 13.30 -21.98 9.90
CA SER A 571 13.39 -23.45 9.99
C SER A 571 13.18 -24.12 8.64
N LEU A 572 13.74 -25.32 8.49
CA LEU A 572 13.62 -26.13 7.28
C LEU A 572 12.94 -27.46 7.59
N THR A 573 11.88 -27.78 6.85
CA THR A 573 11.21 -29.09 6.92
C THR A 573 11.30 -29.79 5.56
N ILE A 574 11.86 -30.99 5.53
CA ILE A 574 11.75 -31.92 4.41
C ILE A 574 10.58 -32.85 4.72
N ALA A 575 9.43 -32.57 4.11
CA ALA A 575 8.19 -33.29 4.35
C ALA A 575 8.05 -34.54 3.46
N GLY A 576 8.69 -34.53 2.28
CA GLY A 576 8.73 -35.67 1.37
C GLY A 576 9.86 -35.54 0.35
N GLY A 577 10.21 -36.65 -0.30
CA GLY A 577 11.27 -36.71 -1.32
C GLY A 577 12.69 -36.68 -0.74
N THR A 578 13.68 -36.42 -1.60
CA THR A 578 15.11 -36.36 -1.24
C THR A 578 15.67 -34.98 -1.56
N GLN A 579 16.11 -34.26 -0.52
CA GLN A 579 16.81 -32.98 -0.66
C GLN A 579 18.32 -33.17 -0.45
N GLY A 580 19.12 -32.78 -1.44
CA GLY A 580 20.55 -32.53 -1.27
C GLY A 580 20.81 -31.08 -0.87
N LEU A 581 21.62 -30.84 0.15
CA LEU A 581 22.18 -29.53 0.46
C LEU A 581 23.69 -29.60 0.23
N SER A 582 24.21 -28.81 -0.70
CA SER A 582 25.66 -28.74 -0.93
C SER A 582 26.32 -27.40 -0.57
N GLY A 583 25.53 -26.35 -0.40
CA GLY A 583 26.00 -25.05 0.10
C GLY A 583 25.85 -24.91 1.61
N ALA A 584 26.55 -23.93 2.18
CA ALA A 584 26.52 -23.65 3.61
C ALA A 584 25.22 -22.95 4.03
N ASN A 585 24.63 -23.38 5.15
CA ASN A 585 23.36 -22.84 5.66
C ASN A 585 23.54 -22.22 7.04
N SER A 586 22.81 -21.14 7.30
CA SER A 586 22.93 -20.32 8.51
C SER A 586 21.60 -19.98 9.18
N TYR A 587 20.50 -20.63 8.80
CA TYR A 587 19.23 -20.52 9.52
C TYR A 587 19.35 -21.10 10.93
N SER A 588 18.65 -20.50 11.90
CA SER A 588 18.80 -20.85 13.32
C SER A 588 17.67 -21.70 13.93
N GLY A 589 16.52 -21.77 13.26
CA GLY A 589 15.43 -22.67 13.61
C GLY A 589 15.75 -24.13 13.27
N ALA A 590 14.89 -25.04 13.76
CA ALA A 590 15.15 -26.48 13.66
C ALA A 590 15.08 -27.00 12.21
N THR A 591 15.81 -28.08 11.96
CA THR A 591 15.69 -28.90 10.75
C THR A 591 14.82 -30.11 11.06
N THR A 592 13.78 -30.34 10.26
CA THR A 592 12.90 -31.52 10.40
C THR A 592 12.96 -32.37 9.14
N VAL A 593 13.18 -33.67 9.30
CA VAL A 593 13.05 -34.66 8.21
C VAL A 593 11.90 -35.58 8.58
N GLN A 594 10.81 -35.53 7.83
CA GLN A 594 9.61 -36.32 8.12
C GLN A 594 9.77 -37.77 7.64
N ALA A 595 8.86 -38.64 8.10
CA ALA A 595 8.85 -40.04 7.67
C ALA A 595 8.66 -40.16 6.15
N GLY A 596 9.51 -40.95 5.50
CA GLY A 596 9.52 -41.10 4.04
C GLY A 596 10.27 -40.00 3.29
N ALA A 597 10.85 -39.02 3.99
CA ALA A 597 11.73 -38.01 3.42
C ALA A 597 13.22 -38.33 3.68
N GLN A 598 14.09 -37.73 2.87
CA GLN A 598 15.55 -37.83 3.00
C GLN A 598 16.21 -36.47 2.89
N LEU A 599 17.18 -36.20 3.77
CA LEU A 599 18.09 -35.07 3.69
C LEU A 599 19.53 -35.57 3.55
N ASN A 600 20.21 -35.17 2.48
CA ASN A 600 21.61 -35.47 2.22
C ASN A 600 22.43 -34.18 2.35
N LEU A 601 23.44 -34.18 3.22
CA LEU A 601 24.46 -33.14 3.24
C LEU A 601 25.60 -33.56 2.32
N LEU A 602 25.98 -32.67 1.39
CA LEU A 602 26.96 -32.96 0.36
C LEU A 602 28.06 -31.90 0.38
N GLY A 603 29.34 -32.27 0.25
CA GLY A 603 30.42 -31.26 0.16
C GLY A 603 30.42 -30.26 1.31
N THR A 604 30.11 -28.98 1.05
CA THR A 604 30.03 -27.92 2.08
C THR A 604 28.67 -27.79 2.77
N GLY A 605 27.72 -28.64 2.38
CA GLY A 605 26.38 -28.75 2.94
C GLY A 605 26.41 -28.92 4.46
N ASN A 606 25.69 -28.07 5.18
CA ASN A 606 25.61 -28.17 6.63
C ASN A 606 24.28 -27.65 7.17
N ILE A 607 23.98 -28.01 8.42
CA ILE A 607 22.87 -27.48 9.22
C ILE A 607 23.35 -27.09 10.62
N VAL A 608 24.64 -26.75 10.76
CA VAL A 608 25.29 -26.57 12.08
C VAL A 608 24.70 -25.41 12.88
N SER A 609 24.14 -24.41 12.21
CA SER A 609 23.50 -23.26 12.84
C SER A 609 22.07 -23.55 13.32
N SER A 610 21.48 -24.66 12.87
CA SER A 610 20.14 -25.09 13.27
C SER A 610 20.09 -25.41 14.76
N SER A 611 19.00 -25.04 15.43
CA SER A 611 18.76 -25.37 16.83
C SER A 611 18.59 -26.88 17.10
N GLY A 612 18.46 -27.70 16.06
CA GLY A 612 18.48 -29.16 16.17
C GLY A 612 17.93 -29.88 14.94
N LEU A 613 18.18 -31.19 14.87
CA LEU A 613 17.64 -32.08 13.84
C LEU A 613 16.56 -33.00 14.44
N ALA A 614 15.32 -32.84 14.01
CA ALA A 614 14.23 -33.78 14.25
C ALA A 614 14.10 -34.74 13.06
N ASN A 615 14.75 -35.91 13.15
CA ASN A 615 14.77 -36.89 12.06
C ASN A 615 13.83 -38.08 12.30
N ASN A 616 12.76 -38.17 11.51
CA ASN A 616 11.85 -39.31 11.40
C ASN A 616 11.99 -40.04 10.04
N GLY A 617 12.92 -39.61 9.18
CA GLY A 617 13.21 -40.19 7.88
C GLY A 617 14.68 -40.61 7.75
N THR A 618 15.29 -40.34 6.61
CA THR A 618 16.71 -40.64 6.34
C THR A 618 17.53 -39.36 6.38
N PHE A 619 18.65 -39.39 7.11
CA PHE A 619 19.64 -38.32 7.13
C PHE A 619 21.01 -38.91 6.77
N ASP A 620 21.65 -38.36 5.75
CA ASP A 620 22.94 -38.81 5.20
C ASP A 620 23.93 -37.64 5.14
N ILE A 621 25.21 -37.88 5.46
CA ILE A 621 26.27 -36.86 5.54
C ILE A 621 27.61 -37.35 4.98
#